data_AF-A0A930IZ72-F1
#
_entry.id   AF-A0A930IZ72-F1
#
_cell.length_a   1.000
_cell.length_b   1.000
_cell.length_c   1.000
_cell.angle_alpha   90.00
_cell.angle_beta   90.00
_cell.angle_gamma   90.00
#
_symmetry.space_group_name_H-M   'P 1'
#
loop_
_entity.id
_entity.type
_entity.pdbx_description
1 polymer ?
#
loop_
_entity_poly.entity_id
_entity_poly.type
_entity_poly.pdbx_seq_one_letter_code
_entity_poly.pdbx_strand_id
1 'polypeptide(L)'
;MGLKTFTKSILCCALFVVGALSAKAADRLVIVGDATWGGWNLSQSTVMQKSDENADVFKATVHLDANKEFKFLTELAWGNLEYRAGASSVTLQSGVEAPLVSSEDEPTDGKFFVSESANYDIVCNLAEKTVVVTKAAYQTTALKHTALWMIGSATKGGWSIGEGTIMKADATNPAKFSARTELKAGELKFGTNVYAGFDQMFYLRDLSDEGKIVFGGDDNKWNITEEATYDVTVDVAAMTVSFTKVDPTAISSVETANNTPAVYYTLSGVKVEKPVAGVYVKRQGGKSVKVVVK
;
A
#
# COMPACT_ATOMS: atom_id res chain seq x y z
N MET A 1 35.72 27.09 -72.72
CA MET A 1 35.56 27.68 -71.36
C MET A 1 34.10 27.56 -70.97
N GLY A 2 33.74 26.48 -70.26
CA GLY A 2 32.36 26.17 -69.91
C GLY A 2 31.99 26.75 -68.55
N LEU A 3 30.96 27.59 -68.53
CA LEU A 3 30.38 28.23 -67.35
C LEU A 3 29.60 27.18 -66.54
N LYS A 4 30.01 26.91 -65.29
CA LYS A 4 29.31 25.99 -64.39
C LYS A 4 28.28 26.76 -63.56
N THR A 5 27.01 26.43 -63.76
CA THR A 5 25.84 26.95 -63.05
C THR A 5 25.80 26.38 -61.62
N PHE A 6 25.71 27.26 -60.62
CA PHE A 6 25.48 26.90 -59.23
C PHE A 6 23.98 26.71 -58.97
N THR A 7 23.56 25.49 -58.63
CA THR A 7 22.20 25.24 -58.12
C THR A 7 22.24 25.26 -56.60
N LYS A 8 21.61 26.27 -56.00
CA LYS A 8 21.31 26.31 -54.56
C LYS A 8 20.21 25.27 -54.27
N SER A 9 20.55 24.23 -53.51
CA SER A 9 19.55 23.34 -52.92
C SER A 9 19.19 23.84 -51.53
N ILE A 10 17.95 24.27 -51.37
CA ILE A 10 17.34 24.61 -50.07
C ILE A 10 16.95 23.29 -49.43
N LEU A 11 17.69 22.86 -48.40
CA LEU A 11 17.34 21.68 -47.60
C LEU A 11 16.26 22.10 -46.59
N CYS A 12 15.02 21.75 -46.88
CA CYS A 12 13.88 21.97 -46.01
C CYS A 12 13.88 20.96 -44.85
N CYS A 13 13.65 21.45 -43.63
CA CYS A 13 13.61 20.68 -42.39
C CYS A 13 12.59 19.54 -42.41
N ALA A 14 12.99 18.39 -41.86
CA ALA A 14 12.08 17.47 -41.19
C ALA A 14 12.72 17.09 -39.84
N LEU A 15 12.46 17.89 -38.80
CA LEU A 15 12.63 17.42 -37.43
C LEU A 15 11.53 16.39 -37.19
N PHE A 16 11.89 15.11 -37.26
CA PHE A 16 11.07 14.06 -36.65
C PHE A 16 11.22 14.22 -35.14
N VAL A 17 10.30 14.97 -34.53
CA VAL A 17 10.00 14.77 -33.12
C VAL A 17 9.31 13.42 -33.04
N VAL A 18 10.09 12.36 -32.84
CA VAL A 18 9.56 11.11 -32.31
C VAL A 18 9.15 11.43 -30.89
N GLY A 19 7.92 11.91 -30.71
CA GLY A 19 7.27 11.82 -29.43
C GLY A 19 7.21 10.34 -29.11
N ALA A 20 8.03 9.87 -28.18
CA ALA A 20 7.80 8.58 -27.57
C ALA A 20 6.39 8.68 -26.97
N LEU A 21 5.40 8.11 -27.65
CA LEU A 21 4.18 7.72 -26.99
C LEU A 21 4.63 6.69 -25.96
N SER A 22 4.86 7.13 -24.73
CA SER A 22 4.89 6.21 -23.62
C SER A 22 3.51 5.59 -23.61
N ALA A 23 3.39 4.34 -24.08
CA ALA A 23 2.25 3.51 -23.75
C ALA A 23 2.09 3.65 -22.23
N LYS A 24 0.91 4.06 -21.77
CA LYS A 24 0.68 4.21 -20.34
C LYS A 24 0.78 2.80 -19.76
N ALA A 25 1.85 2.53 -19.02
CA ALA A 25 2.00 1.28 -18.29
C ALA A 25 0.76 1.05 -17.41
N ALA A 26 0.46 -0.22 -17.09
CA ALA A 26 -0.71 -0.56 -16.31
C ALA A 26 -0.71 0.14 -14.94
N ASP A 27 -1.86 0.61 -14.48
CA ASP A 27 -1.98 1.28 -13.17
C ASP A 27 -2.06 0.27 -12.01
N ARG A 28 -2.37 -0.99 -12.31
CA ARG A 28 -2.49 -2.09 -11.34
C ARG A 28 -2.13 -3.42 -11.98
N LEU A 29 -1.73 -4.38 -11.14
CA LEU A 29 -1.65 -5.80 -11.48
C LEU A 29 -2.35 -6.63 -10.41
N VAL A 30 -3.03 -7.69 -10.85
CA VAL A 30 -3.52 -8.76 -9.98
C VAL A 30 -2.98 -10.11 -10.45
N ILE A 31 -2.85 -11.06 -9.53
CA ILE A 31 -2.43 -12.44 -9.79
C ILE A 31 -3.66 -13.34 -9.79
N VAL A 32 -3.79 -14.17 -10.82
CA VAL A 32 -4.86 -15.16 -10.98
C VAL A 32 -4.31 -16.47 -11.52
N GLY A 33 -5.00 -17.56 -11.23
CA GLY A 33 -4.74 -18.89 -11.76
C GLY A 33 -4.73 -19.96 -10.68
N ASP A 34 -4.77 -21.22 -11.09
CA ASP A 34 -4.90 -22.39 -10.21
C ASP A 34 -3.77 -22.49 -9.17
N ALA A 35 -2.62 -21.84 -9.41
CA ALA A 35 -1.55 -21.75 -8.40
C ALA A 35 -1.90 -20.87 -7.20
N THR A 36 -2.85 -19.93 -7.36
CA THR A 36 -3.25 -18.96 -6.34
C THR A 36 -4.47 -19.42 -5.55
N TRP A 37 -4.69 -18.85 -4.36
CA TRP A 37 -5.80 -19.23 -3.46
C TRP A 37 -7.20 -19.09 -4.09
N GLY A 38 -7.37 -18.14 -5.01
CA GLY A 38 -8.64 -17.83 -5.66
C GLY A 38 -8.84 -18.52 -7.01
N GLY A 39 -7.83 -19.26 -7.50
CA GLY A 39 -7.87 -19.86 -8.81
C GLY A 39 -8.09 -18.82 -9.92
N TRP A 40 -8.97 -19.17 -10.86
CA TRP A 40 -9.42 -18.29 -11.94
C TRP A 40 -10.61 -17.38 -11.56
N ASN A 41 -11.02 -17.30 -10.29
CA ASN A 41 -12.06 -16.37 -9.86
C ASN A 41 -11.48 -14.95 -9.70
N LEU A 42 -11.89 -14.04 -10.60
CA LEU A 42 -11.40 -12.65 -10.64
C LEU A 42 -11.67 -11.89 -9.34
N SER A 43 -12.82 -12.13 -8.70
CA SER A 43 -13.19 -11.49 -7.42
C SER A 43 -12.40 -12.03 -6.23
N GLN A 44 -11.66 -13.12 -6.43
CA GLN A 44 -10.73 -13.72 -5.48
C GLN A 44 -9.27 -13.63 -5.97
N SER A 45 -8.99 -12.75 -6.92
CA SER A 45 -7.62 -12.48 -7.37
C SER A 45 -6.80 -11.77 -6.29
N THR A 46 -5.48 -11.90 -6.36
CA THR A 46 -4.58 -11.25 -5.40
C THR A 46 -4.00 -9.96 -5.98
N VAL A 47 -4.25 -8.84 -5.32
CA VAL A 47 -3.69 -7.53 -5.72
C VAL A 47 -2.17 -7.51 -5.52
N MET A 48 -1.44 -7.00 -6.51
CA MET A 48 -0.02 -6.66 -6.35
C MET A 48 0.11 -5.20 -5.91
N GLN A 49 1.05 -4.93 -5.01
CA GLN A 49 1.33 -3.59 -4.51
C GLN A 49 2.29 -2.87 -5.45
N LYS A 50 1.89 -1.69 -5.93
CA LYS A 50 2.75 -0.81 -6.72
C LYS A 50 3.88 -0.28 -5.84
N SER A 51 5.10 -0.25 -6.36
CA SER A 51 6.26 0.26 -5.62
C SER A 51 6.17 1.78 -5.47
N ASP A 52 6.42 2.30 -4.26
CA ASP A 52 6.49 3.74 -4.00
C ASP A 52 7.70 4.40 -4.69
N GLU A 53 8.73 3.60 -5.03
CA GLU A 53 9.98 4.07 -5.63
C GLU A 53 9.98 4.03 -7.17
N ASN A 54 9.16 3.16 -7.76
CA ASN A 54 9.12 2.96 -9.21
C ASN A 54 7.70 2.57 -9.65
N ALA A 55 7.06 3.44 -10.44
CA ALA A 55 5.69 3.26 -10.88
C ALA A 55 5.48 2.09 -11.85
N ASP A 56 6.53 1.50 -12.42
CA ASP A 56 6.43 0.34 -13.30
C ASP A 56 6.66 -0.98 -12.56
N VAL A 57 6.96 -0.92 -11.26
CA VAL A 57 7.25 -2.11 -10.43
C VAL A 57 6.08 -2.46 -9.55
N PHE A 58 5.64 -3.72 -9.63
CA PHE A 58 4.58 -4.31 -8.81
C PHE A 58 5.14 -5.48 -8.01
N LYS A 59 4.80 -5.55 -6.73
CA LYS A 59 5.32 -6.53 -5.78
C LYS A 59 4.19 -7.30 -5.10
N ALA A 60 4.41 -8.58 -4.83
CA ALA A 60 3.50 -9.39 -4.03
C ALA A 60 4.26 -10.48 -3.27
N THR A 61 3.89 -10.74 -2.02
CA THR A 61 4.34 -11.92 -1.28
C THR A 61 3.13 -12.84 -1.09
N VAL A 62 3.07 -13.94 -1.83
CA VAL A 62 1.89 -14.83 -1.91
C VAL A 62 2.27 -16.30 -2.03
N HIS A 63 1.40 -17.19 -1.59
CA HIS A 63 1.54 -18.63 -1.83
C HIS A 63 1.20 -18.98 -3.27
N LEU A 64 2.06 -19.77 -3.91
CA LEU A 64 1.81 -20.41 -5.20
C LEU A 64 1.94 -21.92 -5.03
N ASP A 65 0.99 -22.67 -5.57
CA ASP A 65 1.05 -24.13 -5.64
C ASP A 65 1.93 -24.62 -6.82
N ALA A 66 2.73 -25.67 -6.56
CA ALA A 66 3.58 -26.30 -7.55
C ALA A 66 2.80 -26.80 -8.77
N ASN A 67 3.42 -26.64 -9.95
CA ASN A 67 2.95 -27.20 -11.23
C ASN A 67 1.53 -26.76 -11.62
N LYS A 68 1.07 -25.63 -11.08
CA LYS A 68 -0.18 -24.99 -11.48
C LYS A 68 0.08 -23.67 -12.17
N GLU A 69 -0.85 -23.30 -13.03
CA GLU A 69 -0.75 -22.11 -13.85
C GLU A 69 -1.15 -20.83 -13.11
N PHE A 70 -0.48 -19.73 -13.45
CA PHE A 70 -0.92 -18.38 -13.11
C PHE A 70 -0.49 -17.35 -14.16
N LYS A 71 -1.11 -16.18 -14.11
CA LYS A 71 -0.76 -14.99 -14.91
C LYS A 71 -1.17 -13.71 -14.19
N PHE A 72 -0.91 -12.57 -14.83
CA PHE A 72 -1.21 -11.25 -14.30
C PHE A 72 -2.23 -10.52 -15.18
N LEU A 73 -3.20 -9.86 -14.56
CA LEU A 73 -4.19 -9.02 -15.26
C LEU A 73 -4.05 -7.57 -14.82
N THR A 74 -4.35 -6.64 -15.73
CA THR A 74 -4.42 -5.20 -15.40
C THR A 74 -5.82 -4.76 -14.95
N GLU A 75 -6.81 -5.64 -15.14
CA GLU A 75 -8.21 -5.42 -14.79
C GLU A 75 -8.87 -6.75 -14.38
N LEU A 76 -9.96 -6.68 -13.62
CA LEU A 76 -10.78 -7.85 -13.29
C LEU A 76 -11.78 -8.15 -14.41
N ALA A 77 -11.24 -8.33 -15.61
CA ALA A 77 -12.02 -8.70 -16.80
C ALA A 77 -11.12 -9.44 -17.80
N TRP A 78 -11.70 -10.42 -18.50
CA TRP A 78 -11.00 -11.20 -19.52
C TRP A 78 -10.90 -10.43 -20.83
N GLY A 79 -9.81 -10.63 -21.57
CA GLY A 79 -9.61 -10.05 -22.90
C GLY A 79 -9.11 -8.60 -22.89
N ASN A 80 -8.90 -8.01 -21.71
CA ASN A 80 -8.17 -6.75 -21.55
C ASN A 80 -6.66 -7.00 -21.56
N LEU A 81 -5.86 -5.98 -21.28
CA LEU A 81 -4.40 -6.12 -21.19
C LEU A 81 -4.02 -7.11 -20.09
N GLU A 82 -3.17 -8.07 -20.44
CA GLU A 82 -2.65 -9.09 -19.53
C GLU A 82 -1.13 -9.19 -19.67
N TYR A 83 -0.48 -9.69 -18.62
CA TYR A 83 0.94 -10.02 -18.65
C TYR A 83 1.18 -11.50 -18.34
N ARG A 84 1.98 -12.14 -19.20
CA ARG A 84 2.05 -13.58 -19.39
C ARG A 84 3.49 -14.04 -19.70
N ALA A 85 3.70 -15.34 -19.87
CA ALA A 85 5.00 -15.91 -20.22
C ALA A 85 5.38 -15.73 -21.71
N GLY A 86 4.41 -15.34 -22.56
CA GLY A 86 4.58 -15.18 -24.00
C GLY A 86 4.11 -16.40 -24.80
N ALA A 87 4.81 -16.71 -25.90
CA ALA A 87 4.42 -17.73 -26.88
C ALA A 87 4.35 -19.17 -26.33
N SER A 88 4.93 -19.43 -25.17
CA SER A 88 4.90 -20.72 -24.49
C SER A 88 4.90 -20.54 -22.98
N SER A 89 4.32 -21.50 -22.27
CA SER A 89 4.35 -21.52 -20.81
C SER A 89 5.77 -21.67 -20.26
N VAL A 90 6.05 -21.04 -19.12
CA VAL A 90 7.37 -21.02 -18.48
C VAL A 90 7.23 -21.47 -17.02
N THR A 91 8.07 -22.42 -16.60
CA THR A 91 8.28 -22.69 -15.17
C THR A 91 9.39 -21.77 -14.67
N LEU A 92 9.02 -20.85 -13.79
CA LEU A 92 9.93 -19.87 -13.22
C LEU A 92 10.88 -20.53 -12.23
N GLN A 93 12.15 -20.17 -12.29
CA GLN A 93 13.17 -20.57 -11.33
C GLN A 93 13.29 -19.50 -10.24
N SER A 94 13.37 -19.92 -8.97
CA SER A 94 13.47 -18.98 -7.85
C SER A 94 14.68 -18.06 -7.99
N GLY A 95 14.47 -16.75 -7.96
CA GLY A 95 15.50 -15.71 -8.05
C GLY A 95 16.02 -15.45 -9.46
N VAL A 96 15.48 -16.11 -10.48
CA VAL A 96 15.90 -15.93 -11.87
C VAL A 96 14.87 -15.07 -12.60
N GLU A 97 15.36 -14.07 -13.32
CA GLU A 97 14.55 -13.21 -14.15
C GLU A 97 14.00 -13.96 -15.37
N ALA A 98 12.73 -13.74 -15.68
CA ALA A 98 12.06 -14.26 -16.86
C ALA A 98 11.30 -13.14 -17.59
N PRO A 99 11.03 -13.30 -18.90
CA PRO A 99 10.21 -12.34 -19.64
C PRO A 99 8.79 -12.22 -19.08
N LEU A 100 8.32 -10.99 -18.97
CA LEU A 100 6.93 -10.63 -18.68
C LEU A 100 6.33 -9.96 -19.92
N VAL A 101 5.59 -10.75 -20.69
CA VAL A 101 5.14 -10.36 -22.03
C VAL A 101 3.71 -9.87 -21.98
N SER A 102 3.42 -8.72 -22.60
CA SER A 102 2.05 -8.21 -22.71
C SER A 102 1.26 -9.03 -23.74
N SER A 103 -0.05 -9.16 -23.53
CA SER A 103 -0.95 -9.80 -24.49
C SER A 103 -1.09 -9.04 -25.82
N GLU A 104 -0.69 -7.77 -25.87
CA GLU A 104 -0.62 -6.96 -27.09
C GLU A 104 0.62 -7.28 -27.94
N ASP A 105 1.75 -7.54 -27.29
CA ASP A 105 3.00 -7.91 -27.96
C ASP A 105 2.95 -9.37 -28.44
N GLU A 106 2.32 -10.26 -27.66
CA GLU A 106 2.18 -11.69 -27.97
C GLU A 106 0.82 -12.22 -27.45
N PRO A 107 -0.13 -12.55 -28.35
CA PRO A 107 -1.50 -12.90 -27.95
C PRO A 107 -1.65 -14.30 -27.34
N THR A 108 -0.63 -15.16 -27.46
CA THR A 108 -0.66 -16.51 -26.90
C THR A 108 -0.83 -16.47 -25.37
N ASP A 109 -1.62 -17.39 -24.84
CA ASP A 109 -1.96 -17.43 -23.41
C ASP A 109 -0.98 -18.29 -22.60
N GLY A 110 0.33 -18.11 -22.85
CA GLY A 110 1.40 -18.82 -22.13
C GLY A 110 1.41 -18.46 -20.65
N LYS A 111 1.35 -19.47 -19.78
CA LYS A 111 1.24 -19.29 -18.32
C LYS A 111 2.57 -19.41 -17.61
N PHE A 112 2.64 -18.85 -16.42
CA PHE A 112 3.72 -19.10 -15.49
C PHE A 112 3.39 -20.28 -14.58
N PHE A 113 4.43 -20.98 -14.16
CA PHE A 113 4.41 -22.08 -13.20
C PHE A 113 5.56 -21.90 -12.21
N VAL A 114 5.46 -22.54 -11.05
CA VAL A 114 6.58 -22.77 -10.12
C VAL A 114 6.69 -24.27 -9.85
N SER A 115 7.88 -24.79 -9.59
CA SER A 115 8.10 -26.23 -9.35
C SER A 115 7.80 -26.67 -7.91
N GLU A 116 7.72 -25.73 -6.97
CA GLU A 116 7.53 -26.01 -5.54
C GLU A 116 6.41 -25.15 -4.96
N SER A 117 5.54 -25.75 -4.13
CA SER A 117 4.52 -25.00 -3.38
C SER A 117 5.20 -24.22 -2.27
N ALA A 118 5.09 -22.89 -2.29
CA ALA A 118 5.70 -22.02 -1.30
C ALA A 118 5.10 -20.61 -1.37
N ASN A 119 5.38 -19.80 -0.35
CA ASN A 119 5.28 -18.35 -0.48
C ASN A 119 6.44 -17.83 -1.36
N TYR A 120 6.12 -16.94 -2.30
CA TYR A 120 7.09 -16.28 -3.17
C TYR A 120 6.95 -14.77 -3.06
N ASP A 121 8.09 -14.09 -3.01
CA ASP A 121 8.22 -12.68 -3.34
C ASP A 121 8.27 -12.55 -4.86
N ILE A 122 7.23 -11.95 -5.43
CA ILE A 122 7.03 -11.77 -6.86
C ILE A 122 7.25 -10.30 -7.18
N VAL A 123 8.13 -10.02 -8.14
CA VAL A 123 8.40 -8.68 -8.65
C VAL A 123 8.16 -8.67 -10.14
N CYS A 124 7.19 -7.87 -10.59
CA CYS A 124 6.94 -7.58 -12.00
C CYS A 124 7.44 -6.17 -12.30
N ASN A 125 8.30 -6.01 -13.30
CA ASN A 125 8.71 -4.70 -13.81
C ASN A 125 8.19 -4.53 -15.24
N LEU A 126 7.22 -3.62 -15.41
CA LEU A 126 6.56 -3.41 -16.70
C LEU A 126 7.44 -2.64 -17.71
N ALA A 127 8.34 -1.79 -17.22
CA ALA A 127 9.27 -1.06 -18.08
C ALA A 127 10.39 -1.98 -18.61
N GLU A 128 10.91 -2.84 -17.75
CA GLU A 128 11.93 -3.83 -18.13
C GLU A 128 11.33 -5.07 -18.80
N LYS A 129 10.01 -5.27 -18.69
CA LYS A 129 9.28 -6.46 -19.16
C LYS A 129 9.80 -7.74 -18.52
N THR A 130 9.99 -7.71 -17.20
CA THR A 130 10.56 -8.81 -16.43
C THR A 130 9.65 -9.23 -15.28
N VAL A 131 9.71 -10.52 -14.95
CA VAL A 131 9.16 -11.09 -13.72
C VAL A 131 10.24 -11.90 -13.02
N VAL A 132 10.35 -11.71 -11.71
CA VAL A 132 11.18 -12.52 -10.82
C VAL A 132 10.28 -13.08 -9.72
N VAL A 133 10.35 -14.39 -9.49
CA VAL A 133 9.77 -15.02 -8.30
C VAL A 133 10.90 -15.52 -7.43
N THR A 134 10.94 -15.13 -6.16
CA THR A 134 11.96 -15.58 -5.20
C THR A 134 11.24 -16.25 -4.05
N LYS A 135 11.66 -17.45 -3.66
CA LYS A 135 11.09 -18.13 -2.49
C LYS A 135 11.23 -17.23 -1.27
N ALA A 136 10.11 -16.85 -0.66
CA ALA A 136 10.08 -15.88 0.43
C ALA A 136 10.72 -16.46 1.70
N ALA A 137 11.25 -15.60 2.57
CA ALA A 137 11.75 -16.03 3.88
C ALA A 137 10.62 -16.55 4.79
N TYR A 138 9.44 -15.93 4.71
CA TYR A 138 8.26 -16.34 5.48
C TYR A 138 7.52 -17.50 4.80
N GLN A 139 7.53 -18.68 5.42
CA GLN A 139 6.86 -19.89 4.91
C GLN A 139 5.85 -20.49 5.89
N THR A 140 5.61 -19.84 7.04
CA THR A 140 4.82 -20.41 8.14
C THR A 140 3.33 -20.59 7.81
N THR A 141 2.76 -19.68 7.03
CA THR A 141 1.35 -19.73 6.62
C THR A 141 1.26 -19.39 5.14
N ALA A 142 0.42 -20.12 4.40
CA ALA A 142 0.17 -19.84 2.98
C ALA A 142 -0.51 -18.47 2.84
N LEU A 143 0.18 -17.53 2.20
CA LEU A 143 -0.26 -16.14 2.08
C LEU A 143 -1.22 -15.96 0.91
N LYS A 144 -2.41 -15.42 1.19
CA LYS A 144 -3.46 -15.18 0.19
C LYS A 144 -3.51 -13.74 -0.31
N HIS A 145 -3.07 -12.79 0.51
CA HIS A 145 -3.31 -11.37 0.30
C HIS A 145 -2.04 -10.58 0.58
N THR A 146 -1.82 -9.50 -0.17
CA THR A 146 -0.72 -8.56 0.04
C THR A 146 -1.13 -7.35 0.90
N ALA A 147 -2.45 -7.12 0.99
CA ALA A 147 -3.08 -6.10 1.81
C ALA A 147 -4.53 -6.51 2.07
N LEU A 148 -5.16 -5.86 3.05
CA LEU A 148 -6.60 -5.87 3.26
C LEU A 148 -7.13 -4.43 3.15
N TRP A 149 -8.44 -4.27 2.97
CA TRP A 149 -9.07 -2.95 2.88
C TRP A 149 -10.23 -2.84 3.87
N MET A 150 -10.10 -1.91 4.82
CA MET A 150 -11.21 -1.56 5.71
C MET A 150 -12.25 -0.76 4.93
N ILE A 151 -13.48 -1.25 4.93
CA ILE A 151 -14.65 -0.59 4.34
C ILE A 151 -15.78 -0.58 5.36
N GLY A 152 -16.67 0.39 5.23
CA GLY A 152 -17.89 0.51 6.03
C GLY A 152 -18.17 1.93 6.47
N SER A 153 -19.36 2.16 7.03
CA SER A 153 -19.80 3.50 7.45
C SER A 153 -18.91 4.13 8.52
N ALA A 154 -18.14 3.35 9.28
CA ALA A 154 -17.13 3.85 10.22
C ALA A 154 -15.86 4.42 9.53
N THR A 155 -15.62 4.08 8.27
CA THR A 155 -14.40 4.45 7.53
C THR A 155 -14.60 5.70 6.68
N LYS A 156 -13.50 6.36 6.27
CA LYS A 156 -13.55 7.52 5.37
C LYS A 156 -14.17 7.20 4.00
N GLY A 157 -13.87 6.03 3.44
CA GLY A 157 -14.37 5.56 2.14
C GLY A 157 -15.81 5.03 2.18
N GLY A 158 -16.42 4.90 3.36
CA GLY A 158 -17.75 4.31 3.50
C GLY A 158 -17.78 2.88 2.94
N TRP A 159 -18.89 2.51 2.30
CA TRP A 159 -19.05 1.21 1.62
C TRP A 159 -18.43 1.16 0.21
N SER A 160 -17.70 2.19 -0.23
CA SER A 160 -17.00 2.16 -1.52
C SER A 160 -15.75 1.28 -1.41
N ILE A 161 -15.76 0.13 -2.09
CA ILE A 161 -14.62 -0.80 -2.09
C ILE A 161 -13.35 -0.12 -2.64
N GLY A 162 -13.49 0.65 -3.72
CA GLY A 162 -12.38 1.38 -4.35
C GLY A 162 -11.74 2.46 -3.47
N GLU A 163 -12.44 2.92 -2.43
CA GLU A 163 -11.97 3.92 -1.46
C GLU A 163 -11.62 3.29 -0.10
N GLY A 164 -11.48 1.96 -0.05
CA GLY A 164 -11.15 1.24 1.17
C GLY A 164 -9.84 1.72 1.80
N THR A 165 -9.81 1.83 3.12
CA THR A 165 -8.59 2.18 3.84
C THR A 165 -7.66 0.97 3.86
N ILE A 166 -6.53 1.07 3.16
CA ILE A 166 -5.57 -0.04 3.04
C ILE A 166 -4.92 -0.38 4.39
N MET A 167 -4.85 -1.67 4.67
CA MET A 167 -4.07 -2.26 5.75
C MET A 167 -2.87 -2.98 5.14
N LYS A 168 -1.66 -2.51 5.46
CA LYS A 168 -0.42 -3.05 4.89
C LYS A 168 -0.01 -4.30 5.67
N ALA A 169 0.49 -5.31 4.96
CA ALA A 169 1.12 -6.46 5.57
C ALA A 169 2.37 -6.05 6.36
N ASP A 170 2.62 -6.69 7.50
CA ASP A 170 3.85 -6.54 8.27
C ASP A 170 5.04 -7.15 7.49
N ALA A 171 6.17 -6.44 7.47
CA ALA A 171 7.33 -6.85 6.69
C ALA A 171 8.00 -8.13 7.19
N THR A 172 7.84 -8.46 8.48
CA THR A 172 8.44 -9.66 9.10
C THR A 172 7.44 -10.82 9.23
N ASN A 173 6.15 -10.51 9.31
CA ASN A 173 5.06 -11.48 9.33
C ASN A 173 3.92 -11.04 8.39
N PRO A 174 4.00 -11.36 7.09
CA PRO A 174 3.03 -10.90 6.10
C PRO A 174 1.60 -11.45 6.28
N ALA A 175 1.36 -12.35 7.24
CA ALA A 175 0.01 -12.75 7.66
C ALA A 175 -0.66 -11.74 8.61
N LYS A 176 0.07 -10.72 9.07
CA LYS A 176 -0.45 -9.63 9.91
C LYS A 176 -0.60 -8.37 9.09
N PHE A 177 -1.77 -7.75 9.16
CA PHE A 177 -2.08 -6.50 8.48
C PHE A 177 -2.37 -5.43 9.53
N SER A 178 -1.94 -4.21 9.26
CA SER A 178 -2.22 -3.09 10.17
C SER A 178 -2.49 -1.79 9.44
N ALA A 179 -3.27 -0.94 10.09
CA ALA A 179 -3.47 0.44 9.71
C ALA A 179 -3.72 1.30 10.95
N ARG A 180 -3.16 2.50 10.94
CA ARG A 180 -3.60 3.59 11.80
C ARG A 180 -4.57 4.45 11.02
N THR A 181 -5.81 4.58 11.48
CA THR A 181 -6.84 5.35 10.79
C THR A 181 -7.80 6.01 11.77
N GLU A 182 -8.39 7.12 11.35
CA GLU A 182 -9.59 7.64 12.00
C GLU A 182 -10.78 6.74 11.66
N LEU A 183 -11.55 6.37 12.69
CA LEU A 183 -12.83 5.70 12.56
C LEU A 183 -13.88 6.54 13.29
N LYS A 184 -15.09 6.59 12.75
CA LYS A 184 -16.27 7.19 13.39
C LYS A 184 -17.26 6.11 13.80
N ALA A 185 -18.30 6.50 14.55
CA ALA A 185 -19.37 5.58 14.88
C ALA A 185 -20.01 4.98 13.61
N GLY A 186 -20.13 3.66 13.56
CA GLY A 186 -20.64 2.94 12.39
C GLY A 186 -20.05 1.54 12.25
N GLU A 187 -20.34 0.89 11.13
CA GLU A 187 -19.94 -0.48 10.87
C GLU A 187 -18.69 -0.55 9.99
N LEU A 188 -17.93 -1.65 10.10
CA LEU A 188 -16.87 -2.00 9.15
C LEU A 188 -16.66 -3.50 8.99
N LYS A 189 -15.99 -3.87 7.90
CA LYS A 189 -15.41 -5.19 7.60
C LYS A 189 -14.17 -5.05 6.72
N PHE A 190 -13.49 -6.16 6.42
CA PHE A 190 -12.23 -6.15 5.67
C PHE A 190 -12.36 -6.87 4.33
N GLY A 191 -12.21 -6.12 3.24
CA GLY A 191 -12.10 -6.65 1.88
C GLY A 191 -10.71 -7.19 1.57
N THR A 192 -10.63 -8.07 0.58
CA THR A 192 -9.38 -8.73 0.13
C THR A 192 -8.89 -8.23 -1.22
N ASN A 193 -9.72 -7.47 -1.93
CA ASN A 193 -9.37 -6.89 -3.22
C ASN A 193 -10.14 -5.57 -3.44
N VAL A 194 -9.40 -4.46 -3.49
CA VAL A 194 -9.92 -3.10 -3.70
C VAL A 194 -10.51 -2.86 -5.10
N TYR A 195 -10.22 -3.76 -6.05
CA TYR A 195 -10.72 -3.66 -7.41
C TYR A 195 -11.93 -4.56 -7.69
N ALA A 196 -12.29 -5.45 -6.76
CA ALA A 196 -13.40 -6.38 -6.88
C ALA A 196 -14.73 -5.79 -6.38
N GLY A 197 -15.83 -6.48 -6.69
CA GLY A 197 -17.15 -6.18 -6.18
C GLY A 197 -17.42 -6.78 -4.80
N PHE A 198 -18.68 -6.73 -4.36
CA PHE A 198 -19.15 -7.34 -3.11
C PHE A 198 -19.28 -8.88 -3.17
N ASP A 199 -19.03 -9.46 -4.34
CA ASP A 199 -18.94 -10.91 -4.57
C ASP A 199 -17.57 -11.49 -4.18
N GLN A 200 -16.61 -10.63 -3.78
CA GLN A 200 -15.35 -11.09 -3.18
C GLN A 200 -15.57 -11.74 -1.81
N MET A 201 -14.57 -12.49 -1.37
CA MET A 201 -14.48 -12.96 0.01
C MET A 201 -14.04 -11.82 0.93
N PHE A 202 -14.66 -11.74 2.11
CA PHE A 202 -14.34 -10.77 3.16
C PHE A 202 -13.85 -11.49 4.43
N TYR A 203 -13.04 -10.80 5.22
CA TYR A 203 -12.90 -11.14 6.64
C TYR A 203 -14.01 -10.42 7.42
N LEU A 204 -14.79 -11.24 8.12
CA LEU A 204 -16.05 -10.88 8.77
C LEU A 204 -15.94 -11.19 10.26
N ARG A 205 -16.83 -10.59 11.05
CA ARG A 205 -16.81 -10.78 12.51
C ARG A 205 -17.28 -12.18 12.89
N ASP A 206 -16.52 -12.85 13.74
CA ASP A 206 -17.01 -14.03 14.46
C ASP A 206 -17.98 -13.57 15.56
N LEU A 207 -19.21 -14.09 15.58
CA LEU A 207 -20.19 -13.70 16.59
C LEU A 207 -19.90 -14.29 17.97
N SER A 208 -19.05 -15.32 18.06
CA SER A 208 -18.64 -15.92 19.33
C SER A 208 -17.62 -15.09 20.10
N ASP A 209 -16.86 -14.23 19.40
CA ASP A 209 -15.75 -13.47 19.97
C ASP A 209 -15.44 -12.24 19.09
N GLU A 210 -15.58 -11.03 19.66
CA GLU A 210 -15.33 -9.78 18.92
C GLU A 210 -13.88 -9.58 18.47
N GLY A 211 -12.93 -10.27 19.11
CA GLY A 211 -11.52 -10.29 18.74
C GLY A 211 -11.17 -11.31 17.65
N LYS A 212 -12.17 -12.02 17.11
CA LYS A 212 -11.96 -13.05 16.07
C LYS A 212 -12.61 -12.71 14.75
N ILE A 213 -12.00 -13.22 13.70
CA ILE A 213 -12.48 -13.10 12.32
C ILE A 213 -12.87 -14.47 11.78
N VAL A 214 -13.78 -14.48 10.82
CA VAL A 214 -14.03 -15.60 9.91
C VAL A 214 -13.77 -15.15 8.48
N PHE A 215 -13.47 -16.09 7.59
CA PHE A 215 -13.21 -15.79 6.18
C PHE A 215 -14.37 -16.30 5.32
N GLY A 216 -15.18 -15.38 4.79
CA GLY A 216 -16.49 -15.69 4.19
C GLY A 216 -17.56 -16.02 5.24
N GLY A 217 -18.74 -16.42 4.78
CA GLY A 217 -19.90 -16.71 5.63
C GLY A 217 -20.87 -15.54 5.75
N ASP A 218 -21.67 -15.53 6.83
CA ASP A 218 -22.64 -14.48 7.10
C ASP A 218 -21.96 -13.12 7.25
N ASP A 219 -22.58 -12.08 6.69
CA ASP A 219 -22.00 -10.73 6.53
C ASP A 219 -21.98 -9.92 7.84
N ASN A 220 -21.41 -10.50 8.89
CA ASN A 220 -21.26 -9.94 10.22
C ASN A 220 -20.13 -8.89 10.25
N LYS A 221 -20.40 -7.76 10.89
CA LYS A 221 -19.54 -6.58 10.93
C LYS A 221 -19.16 -6.22 12.36
N TRP A 222 -18.11 -5.43 12.49
CA TRP A 222 -17.82 -4.71 13.73
C TRP A 222 -18.56 -3.39 13.71
N ASN A 223 -19.07 -2.96 14.87
CA ASN A 223 -19.66 -1.64 15.04
C ASN A 223 -18.77 -0.80 15.97
N ILE A 224 -18.09 0.17 15.39
CA ILE A 224 -17.34 1.20 16.11
C ILE A 224 -18.34 2.14 16.77
N THR A 225 -18.15 2.43 18.05
CA THR A 225 -19.08 3.26 18.84
C THR A 225 -18.58 4.67 19.09
N GLU A 226 -17.27 4.89 19.00
CA GLU A 226 -16.64 6.16 19.32
C GLU A 226 -15.75 6.63 18.18
N GLU A 227 -15.83 7.91 17.86
CA GLU A 227 -14.94 8.53 16.89
C GLU A 227 -13.56 8.77 17.52
N ALA A 228 -12.53 8.15 16.95
CA ALA A 228 -11.15 8.30 17.39
C ALA A 228 -10.18 7.85 16.30
N THR A 229 -8.89 8.08 16.52
CA THR A 229 -7.83 7.35 15.80
C THR A 229 -7.66 5.97 16.42
N TYR A 230 -7.59 4.94 15.59
CA TYR A 230 -7.38 3.56 16.00
C TYR A 230 -6.14 2.98 15.33
N ASP A 231 -5.36 2.21 16.08
CA ASP A 231 -4.49 1.17 15.56
C ASP A 231 -5.31 -0.10 15.38
N VAL A 232 -5.55 -0.48 14.13
CA VAL A 232 -6.30 -1.70 13.76
C VAL A 232 -5.31 -2.75 13.29
N THR A 233 -5.39 -3.95 13.85
CA THR A 233 -4.59 -5.09 13.39
C THR A 233 -5.47 -6.28 13.05
N VAL A 234 -5.08 -7.02 12.02
CA VAL A 234 -5.71 -8.29 11.61
C VAL A 234 -4.61 -9.32 11.42
N ASP A 235 -4.69 -10.44 12.12
CA ASP A 235 -3.80 -11.59 11.92
C ASP A 235 -4.61 -12.72 11.28
N VAL A 236 -4.34 -13.00 10.00
CA VAL A 236 -5.10 -14.00 9.23
C VAL A 236 -4.60 -15.43 9.48
N ALA A 237 -3.45 -15.60 10.11
CA ALA A 237 -2.97 -16.91 10.54
C ALA A 237 -3.60 -17.28 11.90
N ALA A 238 -3.67 -16.33 12.83
CA ALA A 238 -4.32 -16.50 14.13
C ALA A 238 -5.85 -16.33 14.08
N MET A 239 -6.38 -15.79 12.98
CA MET A 239 -7.79 -15.44 12.80
C MET A 239 -8.30 -14.46 13.86
N THR A 240 -7.52 -13.41 14.13
CA THR A 240 -7.84 -12.39 15.15
C THR A 240 -7.83 -10.98 14.58
N VAL A 241 -8.56 -10.09 15.25
CA VAL A 241 -8.58 -8.64 15.00
C VAL A 241 -8.44 -7.86 16.30
N SER A 242 -7.82 -6.68 16.25
CA SER A 242 -7.80 -5.74 17.36
C SER A 242 -8.14 -4.32 16.90
N PHE A 243 -8.88 -3.59 17.73
CA PHE A 243 -9.14 -2.17 17.58
C PHE A 243 -8.64 -1.44 18.82
N THR A 244 -7.49 -0.79 18.73
CA THR A 244 -6.90 -0.07 19.86
C THR A 244 -7.02 1.43 19.62
N LYS A 245 -7.81 2.12 20.45
CA LYS A 245 -7.85 3.58 20.42
C LYS A 245 -6.44 4.11 20.70
N VAL A 246 -6.00 5.04 19.87
CA VAL A 246 -4.74 5.75 20.07
C VAL A 246 -5.02 6.88 21.05
N ASP A 247 -4.40 6.83 22.22
CA ASP A 247 -4.41 7.97 23.13
C ASP A 247 -3.76 9.16 22.41
N PRO A 248 -4.46 10.30 22.27
CA PRO A 248 -3.85 11.46 21.65
C PRO A 248 -2.67 11.88 22.52
N THR A 249 -1.44 11.70 22.04
CA THR A 249 -0.23 12.25 22.67
C THR A 249 -0.16 13.78 22.54
N ALA A 250 -1.30 14.43 22.27
CA ALA A 250 -1.41 15.86 22.35
C ALA A 250 -1.23 16.26 23.82
N ILE A 251 -0.31 17.20 24.05
CA ILE A 251 -0.28 17.98 25.29
C ILE A 251 -1.67 18.62 25.42
N SER A 252 -2.53 18.03 26.24
CA SER A 252 -3.93 18.44 26.40
C SER A 252 -4.08 19.84 26.98
N SER A 253 -3.02 20.36 27.60
CA SER A 253 -2.84 21.78 27.89
C SER A 253 -1.38 22.06 28.29
N VAL A 254 -0.84 23.22 27.90
CA VAL A 254 0.21 23.85 28.70
C VAL A 254 -0.53 24.55 29.82
N GLU A 255 -0.55 23.97 31.03
CA GLU A 255 -1.06 24.68 32.19
C GLU A 255 -0.24 25.97 32.38
N THR A 256 -0.79 27.11 31.99
CA THR A 256 -0.30 28.39 32.49
C THR A 256 -0.80 28.53 33.91
N ALA A 257 -0.16 27.83 34.84
CA ALA A 257 -0.31 28.11 36.25
C ALA A 257 0.27 29.52 36.51
N ASN A 258 -0.58 30.54 36.32
CA ASN A 258 -0.30 31.95 36.61
C ASN A 258 0.01 32.19 38.11
N ASN A 259 -0.11 31.15 38.95
CA ASN A 259 0.19 31.17 40.38
C ASN A 259 1.58 30.59 40.76
N THR A 260 2.44 30.27 39.80
CA THR A 260 3.83 29.92 40.14
C THR A 260 4.65 31.18 40.43
N PRO A 261 5.60 31.16 41.39
CA PRO A 261 6.50 32.29 41.62
C PRO A 261 7.30 32.62 40.36
N ALA A 262 7.44 33.91 40.06
CA ALA A 262 8.25 34.36 38.95
C ALA A 262 9.75 34.13 39.23
N VAL A 263 10.47 33.58 38.25
CA VAL A 263 11.94 33.45 38.28
C VAL A 263 12.53 34.38 37.22
N TYR A 264 13.56 35.13 37.58
CA TYR A 264 14.21 36.09 36.68
C TYR A 264 15.56 35.57 36.21
N TYR A 265 15.92 35.89 34.96
CA TYR A 265 17.21 35.59 34.35
C TYR A 265 17.77 36.83 33.66
N THR A 266 19.09 36.99 33.61
CA THR A 266 19.75 37.94 32.71
C THR A 266 19.45 37.58 31.25
N LEU A 267 19.73 38.49 30.31
CA LEU A 267 19.61 38.19 28.87
C LEU A 267 20.60 37.10 28.41
N SER A 268 21.65 36.83 29.20
CA SER A 268 22.59 35.73 29.00
C SER A 268 22.16 34.41 29.67
N GLY A 269 20.97 34.36 30.29
CA GLY A 269 20.41 33.13 30.87
C GLY A 269 20.84 32.81 32.30
N VAL A 270 21.46 33.75 33.03
CA VAL A 270 21.87 33.54 34.44
C VAL A 270 20.71 33.87 35.36
N LYS A 271 20.36 32.96 36.28
CA LYS A 271 19.26 33.16 37.25
C LYS A 271 19.58 34.31 38.23
N VAL A 272 18.58 35.14 38.52
CA VAL A 272 18.67 36.32 39.40
C VAL A 272 17.64 36.20 40.52
N GLU A 273 18.08 36.17 41.77
CA GLU A 273 17.19 36.00 42.94
C GLU A 273 16.52 37.30 43.39
N LYS A 274 17.21 38.44 43.22
CA LYS A 274 16.73 39.77 43.60
C LYS A 274 17.00 40.76 42.46
N PRO A 275 16.16 40.81 41.41
CA PRO A 275 16.38 41.70 40.29
C PRO A 275 16.30 43.16 40.74
N VAL A 276 17.31 43.95 40.37
CA VAL A 276 17.31 45.41 40.49
C VAL A 276 16.81 46.04 39.18
N ALA A 277 16.61 47.37 39.13
CA ALA A 277 16.17 48.07 37.93
C ALA A 277 16.99 47.66 36.68
N GLY A 278 16.34 47.15 35.64
CA GLY A 278 17.01 46.56 34.49
C GLY A 278 16.13 45.65 33.62
N VAL A 279 16.73 45.03 32.61
CA VAL A 279 16.04 44.17 31.63
C VAL A 279 16.33 42.70 31.92
N TYR A 280 15.28 41.89 32.05
CA TYR A 280 15.38 40.47 32.40
C TYR A 280 14.46 39.61 31.54
N VAL A 281 14.71 38.30 31.53
CA VAL A 281 13.73 37.28 31.14
C VAL A 281 13.01 36.81 32.40
N LYS A 282 11.70 37.06 32.48
CA LYS A 282 10.83 36.55 33.54
C LYS A 282 10.21 35.24 33.07
N ARG A 283 10.47 34.15 33.79
CA ARG A 283 9.82 32.86 33.61
C ARG A 283 8.76 32.65 34.68
N GLN A 284 7.51 32.42 34.27
CA GLN A 284 6.38 32.17 35.16
C GLN A 284 5.34 31.31 34.44
N GLY A 285 4.81 30.26 35.09
CA GLY A 285 3.74 29.41 34.54
C GLY A 285 4.08 28.81 33.17
N GLY A 286 5.33 28.35 32.99
CA GLY A 286 5.80 27.79 31.72
C GLY A 286 6.11 28.82 30.61
N LYS A 287 5.77 30.10 30.80
CA LYS A 287 6.03 31.19 29.85
C LYS A 287 7.30 31.95 30.21
N SER A 288 8.04 32.40 29.20
CA SER A 288 9.20 33.30 29.34
C SER A 288 8.93 34.60 28.58
N VAL A 289 9.02 35.75 29.24
CA VAL A 289 8.83 37.07 28.64
C VAL A 289 9.96 38.02 29.02
N LYS A 290 10.37 38.89 28.09
CA LYS A 290 11.32 39.97 28.39
C LYS A 290 10.57 41.07 29.16
N VAL A 291 11.10 41.48 30.31
CA VAL A 291 10.50 42.50 31.17
C VAL A 291 11.52 43.55 31.56
N VAL A 292 11.05 44.77 31.83
CA VAL A 292 11.83 45.83 32.48
C VAL A 292 11.39 45.88 33.94
N VAL A 293 12.29 45.55 34.85
CA VAL A 293 12.10 45.78 36.28
C VAL A 293 12.45 47.25 36.53
N LYS A 294 11.53 48.00 37.14
CA LYS A 294 11.71 49.42 37.49
C LYS A 294 12.21 49.56 38.92
#